data_AF-A0A1Q7SRU7-F1
#
_entry.id   AF-A0A1Q7SRU7-F1
#
_cell.length_a   1.000
_cell.length_b   1.000
_cell.length_c   1.000
_cell.angle_alpha   90.00
_cell.angle_beta   90.00
_cell.angle_gamma   90.00
#
_symmetry.space_group_name_H-M   'P 1'
#
loop_
_entity.id
_entity.type
_entity.pdbx_description
1 polymer ?
#
loop_
_entity_poly.entity_id
_entity_poly.type
_entity_poly.pdbx_seq_one_letter_code
_entity_poly.pdbx_strand_id
1 'polypeptide(L)' 'MVKKILTRFAVAKKPARSEGTQYRSPRIYLPTKLTDDSSFPFKEGDLLTIRVDGRKLIVQRAQKSIRQSFDGGDARQKP' A
#
# COMPACT_ATOMS: atom_id res chain seq x y z
N MET A 1 -8.57 19.95 -9.59
CA MET A 1 -7.69 19.71 -8.43
C MET A 1 -8.51 19.31 -7.21
N VAL A 2 -8.65 18.00 -7.01
CA VAL A 2 -9.28 17.41 -5.82
C VAL A 2 -8.27 17.34 -4.68
N LYS A 3 -8.48 18.11 -3.60
CA LYS A 3 -7.55 18.14 -2.45
C LYS A 3 -7.82 17.08 -1.38
N LYS A 4 -9.06 16.57 -1.30
CA LYS A 4 -9.50 15.63 -0.26
C LYS A 4 -10.69 14.81 -0.78
N ILE A 5 -10.76 13.54 -0.39
CA ILE A 5 -11.91 12.67 -0.65
C ILE A 5 -12.14 11.74 0.54
N LEU A 6 -13.40 11.36 0.78
CA LEU A 6 -13.76 10.33 1.75
C LEU A 6 -13.78 8.97 1.05
N THR A 7 -13.20 7.95 1.67
CA THR A 7 -13.28 6.57 1.20
C THR A 7 -13.33 5.60 2.38
N ARG A 8 -13.62 4.34 2.09
CA ARG A 8 -13.74 3.27 3.09
C ARG A 8 -12.45 2.48 3.20
N PHE A 9 -12.05 2.21 4.44
CA PHE A 9 -11.11 1.15 4.74
C PHE A 9 -11.84 -0.19 4.71
N ALA A 10 -11.38 -1.11 3.87
CA ALA A 10 -11.96 -2.43 3.72
C ALA A 10 -10.94 -3.50 4.10
N VAL A 11 -11.42 -4.62 4.65
CA VAL A 11 -10.57 -5.78 4.92
C VAL A 11 -11.15 -6.95 4.16
N ALA A 12 -10.51 -7.35 3.07
CA ALA A 12 -10.89 -8.55 2.36
C ALA A 12 -10.45 -9.77 3.17
N LYS A 13 -11.40 -10.64 3.50
CA LYS A 13 -11.16 -11.92 4.16
C LYS A 13 -11.23 -13.01 3.10
N LYS A 14 -10.18 -13.82 2.97
CA LYS A 14 -10.22 -15.04 2.15
C LYS A 14 -10.26 -16.25 3.08
N PRO A 15 -11.19 -17.20 2.87
CA PRO A 15 -11.12 -18.48 3.56
C PRO A 15 -9.83 -19.18 3.11
N ALA A 16 -9.00 -19.63 4.04
CA ALA A 16 -7.89 -20.51 3.68
C ALA A 16 -8.43 -21.91 3.40
N ARG A 17 -7.68 -22.65 2.56
CA ARG A 17 -7.94 -24.06 2.25
C ARG A 17 -7.63 -25.01 3.42
N SER A 18 -7.04 -24.50 4.50
CA SER A 18 -6.67 -25.25 5.71
C SER A 18 -7.34 -24.62 6.93
N GLU A 19 -7.92 -25.46 7.80
CA GLU A 19 -8.62 -25.01 9.00
C GLU A 19 -7.70 -24.14 9.88
N GLY A 20 -8.22 -22.98 10.30
CA GLY A 20 -7.61 -22.14 11.34
C GLY A 20 -6.93 -20.85 10.90
N THR A 21 -6.53 -20.69 9.63
CA THR A 21 -5.86 -19.44 9.18
C THR A 21 -6.76 -18.61 8.26
N GLN A 22 -7.25 -17.44 8.69
CA GLN A 22 -7.94 -16.51 7.78
C GLN A 22 -6.94 -15.52 7.17
N TYR A 23 -6.75 -15.58 5.85
CA TYR A 23 -5.95 -14.55 5.17
C TYR A 23 -6.74 -13.24 5.10
N ARG A 24 -6.16 -12.17 5.67
CA ARG A 24 -6.74 -10.83 5.65
C ARG A 24 -5.87 -9.91 4.80
N SER A 25 -6.51 -9.22 3.86
CA SER A 25 -5.88 -8.21 3.01
C SER A 25 -6.59 -6.88 3.23
N PRO A 26 -6.09 -6.02 4.12
CA PRO A 26 -6.57 -4.66 4.28
C PRO A 26 -6.33 -3.85 3.00
N ARG A 27 -7.31 -3.04 2.61
CA ARG A 27 -7.30 -2.24 1.38
C ARG A 27 -7.91 -0.87 1.64
N ILE A 28 -7.32 0.14 1.04
CA ILE A 28 -7.90 1.48 0.91
C ILE A 28 -8.20 1.67 -0.56
N TYR A 29 -9.47 1.84 -0.90
CA TYR A 29 -9.86 2.15 -2.28
C TYR A 29 -9.74 3.64 -2.51
N LEU A 30 -8.92 4.06 -3.48
CA LEU A 30 -8.85 5.45 -3.90
C LEU A 30 -9.82 5.64 -5.08
N PRO A 31 -10.82 6.55 -4.98
CA PRO A 31 -11.77 6.75 -6.07
C PRO A 31 -11.09 7.33 -7.33
N THR A 32 -11.60 6.98 -8.51
CA THR A 32 -11.08 7.46 -9.81
C THR A 32 -11.05 8.99 -9.90
N LYS A 33 -12.06 9.66 -9.33
CA LYS A 33 -12.10 11.12 -9.21
C LYS A 33 -10.87 11.71 -8.50
N LEU A 34 -10.21 10.96 -7.62
CA LEU A 34 -8.95 11.36 -7.00
C LEU A 34 -7.75 10.94 -7.86
N THR A 35 -7.74 9.71 -8.38
CA THR A 35 -6.56 9.14 -9.06
C THR A 35 -6.34 9.66 -10.47
N ASP A 36 -7.41 10.07 -11.16
CA ASP A 36 -7.34 10.58 -12.54
C ASP A 36 -7.09 12.10 -12.58
N ASP A 37 -7.08 12.77 -11.42
CA ASP A 37 -6.69 14.17 -11.33
C ASP A 37 -5.19 14.29 -11.67
N SER A 38 -4.82 15.23 -12.54
CA SER A 38 -3.44 15.40 -13.00
C SER A 38 -2.46 15.74 -11.88
N SER A 39 -2.95 16.19 -10.72
CA SER A 39 -2.14 16.44 -9.52
C SER A 39 -1.94 15.21 -8.64
N PHE A 40 -2.57 14.07 -8.94
CA PHE A 40 -2.41 12.84 -8.18
C PHE A 40 -0.94 12.37 -8.22
N PRO A 41 -0.31 12.11 -7.05
CA PRO A 41 1.14 12.04 -6.98
C PRO A 41 1.73 10.68 -7.39
N PHE A 42 0.92 9.69 -7.74
CA PHE A 42 1.38 8.33 -8.03
C PHE A 42 0.92 7.86 -9.41
N LYS A 43 1.69 6.94 -9.98
CA LYS A 43 1.35 6.22 -11.21
C LYS A 43 1.41 4.71 -10.98
N GLU A 44 0.78 3.95 -11.87
CA GLU A 44 0.95 2.50 -11.89
C GLU A 44 2.43 2.13 -12.00
N GLY A 45 2.86 1.14 -11.21
CA GLY A 45 4.26 0.72 -11.13
C GLY A 45 5.16 1.56 -10.21
N ASP A 46 4.67 2.69 -9.66
CA ASP A 46 5.44 3.44 -8.66
C ASP A 46 5.68 2.56 -7.41
N LEU A 47 6.96 2.41 -7.03
CA LEU A 47 7.31 1.85 -5.73
C LEU A 47 7.04 2.90 -4.64
N LEU A 48 6.23 2.53 -3.66
CA LEU A 48 5.78 3.42 -2.59
C LEU A 48 6.28 2.93 -1.24
N THR A 49 6.63 3.88 -0.37
CA THR A 49 6.86 3.64 1.06
C THR A 49 5.63 4.08 1.83
N ILE A 50 5.19 3.23 2.75
CA ILE A 50 4.07 3.50 3.65
C ILE A 50 4.61 3.59 5.06
N ARG A 51 4.27 4.67 5.77
CA ARG A 51 4.63 4.84 7.19
C ARG A 51 3.44 5.34 8.00
N VAL A 52 3.46 5.06 9.30
CA VAL A 52 2.51 5.61 10.27
C VAL A 52 3.18 6.79 10.98
N ASP A 53 2.47 7.91 11.06
CA ASP A 53 2.90 9.12 11.75
C ASP A 53 1.78 9.58 12.69
N GLY A 54 1.90 9.21 13.96
CA GLY A 54 0.84 9.34 14.95
C GLY A 54 -0.44 8.62 14.50
N ARG A 55 -1.49 9.39 14.18
CA ARG A 55 -2.80 8.87 13.73
C ARG A 55 -2.99 8.92 12.21
N LYS A 56 -1.92 9.15 11.44
CA LYS A 56 -1.97 9.29 9.98
C LYS A 56 -1.20 8.17 9.31
N LEU A 57 -1.76 7.62 8.24
CA LEU A 57 -1.02 6.83 7.27
C LEU A 57 -0.48 7.76 6.21
N ILE A 58 0.84 7.75 6.00
CA ILE A 58 1.51 8.57 4.99
C ILE A 58 2.05 7.64 3.92
N VAL A 59 1.67 7.90 2.67
CA VAL A 59 2.12 7.18 1.48
C VAL A 59 3.01 8.13 0.68
N GLN A 60 4.21 7.70 0.33
CA GLN A 60 5.19 8.50 -0.42
C GLN A 60 5.88 7.62 -1.45
N ARG A 61 6.47 8.22 -2.50
CA ARG A 61 7.36 7.47 -3.39
C ARG A 61 8.57 6.95 -2.62
N ALA A 62 8.92 5.70 -2.84
CA ALA A 62 10.11 5.11 -2.24
C ALA A 62 11.36 5.84 -2.76
N GLN A 63 12.22 6.29 -1.85
CA GLN A 63 13.52 6.82 -2.22
C GLN A 63 14.45 5.71 -2.72
N LYS A 64 15.37 6.03 -3.63
CA LYS A 64 16.31 5.04 -4.22
C LYS A 64 17.11 4.26 -3.16
N SER A 65 17.45 4.90 -2.04
CA SER A 65 18.15 4.27 -0.92
C SER A 65 17.34 3.15 -0.25
N ILE A 66 16.02 3.30 -0.14
CA ILE A 66 15.14 2.28 0.44
C ILE A 66 15.02 1.07 -0.48
N ARG A 67 15.04 1.26 -1.81
CA ARG A 67 14.99 0.14 -2.77
C ARG A 67 16.11 -0.87 -2.52
N GLN A 68 17.34 -0.38 -2.28
CA GLN A 68 18.51 -1.24 -2.03
C GLN A 68 18.36 -2.08 -0.75
N SER A 69 17.71 -1.54 0.29
CA SER A 69 17.49 -2.27 1.55
C SER A 69 16.38 -3.33 1.44
N PHE A 70 15.36 -3.09 0.61
CA PHE A 70 14.30 -4.08 0.36
C PHE A 70 14.80 -5.22 -0.54
N ASP A 71 15.54 -4.92 -1.60
CA ASP A 71 16.10 -5.95 -2.49
C ASP A 71 17.17 -6.82 -1.79
N GLY A 72 17.90 -6.27 -0.81
CA GLY A 72 18.88 -7.01 0.01
C GLY A 72 18.29 -7.83 1.17
N GLY A 73 17.02 -7.64 1.50
CA GLY A 73 16.33 -8.33 2.61
C GLY A 73 15.70 -9.67 2.23
N ASP A 74 15.46 -9.91 0.94
CA ASP A 74 14.80 -11.12 0.42
C ASP A 74 15.79 -12.30 0.20
N ALA A 75 17.10 -12.03 0.22
CA ALA A 75 18.13 -13.06 0.02
C ALA A 75 18.42 -13.94 1.25
N ARG A 76 17.69 -13.78 2.38
CA ARG A 76 17.93 -14.52 3.63
C ARG A 76 16.76 -15.39 4.10
N GLN A 77 16.00 -15.96 3.16
CA GLN A 77 15.14 -17.11 3.46
C GLN A 77 15.24 -18.17 2.36
N LYS A 78 16.23 -19.06 2.49
CA LYS A 78 16.09 -20.46 2.06
C LYS A 78 16.51 -21.36 3.23
N PRO A 79 15.79 -22.48 3.43
CA PRO A 79 16.05 -23.42 4.53
C PRO A 79 17.43 -24.07 4.41
#